data_AF-A0A519M4C7-F1
#
_entry.id   AF-A0A519M4C7-F1
#
_cell.length_a   1.000
_cell.length_b   1.000
_cell.length_c   1.000
_cell.angle_alpha   90.00
_cell.angle_beta   90.00
_cell.angle_gamma   90.00
#
_symmetry.space_group_name_H-M   'P 1'
#
loop_
_entity.id
_entity.type
_entity.pdbx_description
1 polymer ?
#
loop_
_entity_poly.entity_id
_entity_poly.type
_entity_poly.pdbx_seq_one_letter_code
_entity_poly.pdbx_strand_id
1 'polypeptide(L)'
;KMDCRPRENTVDVGGLFWAGIPGNAGDFPSEESFYTFIEQACCLWNVETNYRDSPSTFGIKLSDRITGKPVHVDISDLPMETGLIGNRNKFILGSSGSGKSFFTNRMMRQYHEQGAHLVLVDVGDSYKGLCDLRGGVYFTYSEQKPISFNPFFVVGKPDVEKRESLKTLLVTLWKREDERVSQAEYVSLSTAITQYYQLLAQTPGLRPSFNTFYEYLYGPFKEYLKTEDVRMQDFDIQNFLYVLKPFYRGGEYDYLLNSEEDLNLVQESFIVFELDNIKDHPILFPVVTLIIMDTFISKMRTLKGIKKVILIEEAWKAIAKEGMAEYIKYLFKTVRKFDG
;
A
#
# COMPACT_ATOMS: atom_id res chain seq x y z
N LYS A 1 -33.81 -21.56 -15.01
CA LYS A 1 -32.90 -22.62 -15.52
C LYS A 1 -33.22 -22.78 -16.99
N MET A 2 -32.27 -22.48 -17.89
CA MET A 2 -32.43 -22.90 -19.30
C MET A 2 -32.36 -24.43 -19.29
N ASP A 3 -33.40 -25.11 -19.77
CA ASP A 3 -33.51 -26.58 -19.78
C ASP A 3 -32.60 -27.20 -20.87
N CYS A 4 -31.37 -26.69 -21.00
CA CYS A 4 -30.38 -27.14 -21.96
C CYS A 4 -29.57 -28.27 -21.33
N ARG A 5 -29.68 -29.48 -21.89
CA ARG A 5 -28.81 -30.61 -21.54
C ARG A 5 -27.69 -30.71 -22.57
N PRO A 6 -26.43 -30.41 -22.22
CA PRO A 6 -25.32 -30.60 -23.15
C PRO A 6 -25.21 -32.09 -23.50
N ARG A 7 -25.04 -32.39 -24.79
CA ARG A 7 -24.73 -33.73 -25.29
C ARG A 7 -23.38 -33.69 -25.99
N GLU A 8 -22.59 -34.73 -25.80
CA GLU A 8 -21.37 -34.92 -26.58
C GLU A 8 -21.77 -35.25 -28.02
N ASN A 9 -21.44 -34.37 -28.95
CA ASN A 9 -21.70 -34.61 -30.36
C ASN A 9 -20.52 -35.39 -30.94
N THR A 10 -20.78 -36.55 -31.54
CA THR A 10 -19.76 -37.46 -32.09
C THR A 10 -19.97 -37.75 -33.57
N VAL A 11 -21.08 -37.28 -34.16
CA VAL A 11 -21.51 -37.67 -35.51
C VAL A 11 -21.22 -36.56 -36.52
N ASP A 12 -21.49 -35.30 -36.17
CA ASP A 12 -21.40 -34.15 -37.08
C ASP A 12 -20.20 -33.23 -36.80
N VAL A 13 -19.32 -33.60 -35.85
CA VAL A 13 -18.18 -32.79 -35.39
C VAL A 13 -17.33 -32.29 -36.54
N GLY A 14 -17.10 -33.16 -37.54
CA GLY A 14 -16.39 -32.78 -38.75
C GLY A 14 -17.11 -31.69 -39.54
N GLY A 15 -18.43 -31.82 -39.73
CA GLY A 15 -19.27 -30.84 -40.41
C GLY A 15 -19.31 -29.50 -39.67
N LEU A 16 -19.50 -29.53 -38.35
CA LEU A 16 -19.48 -28.33 -37.51
C LEU A 16 -18.11 -27.63 -37.55
N PHE A 17 -17.01 -28.38 -37.52
CA PHE A 17 -15.66 -27.83 -37.64
C PHE A 17 -15.44 -27.14 -39.00
N TRP A 18 -15.83 -27.77 -40.10
CA TRP A 18 -15.72 -27.20 -41.45
C TRP A 18 -16.62 -25.98 -41.65
N ALA A 19 -17.85 -26.01 -41.14
CA ALA A 19 -18.78 -24.87 -41.20
C ALA A 19 -18.28 -23.67 -40.35
N GLY A 20 -17.47 -23.93 -39.32
CA GLY A 20 -16.83 -22.90 -38.50
C GLY A 20 -15.66 -22.17 -39.18
N ILE A 21 -15.20 -22.61 -40.35
CA ILE A 21 -14.14 -21.93 -41.10
C ILE A 21 -14.70 -20.64 -41.74
N PRO A 22 -13.99 -19.49 -41.63
CA PRO A 22 -14.43 -18.26 -42.26
C PRO A 22 -14.77 -18.42 -43.76
N GLY A 23 -15.98 -18.04 -44.14
CA GLY A 23 -16.49 -18.17 -45.50
C GLY A 23 -17.26 -19.47 -45.79
N ASN A 24 -17.25 -20.44 -44.86
CA ASN A 24 -17.90 -21.74 -45.05
C ASN A 24 -19.21 -21.93 -44.26
N ALA A 25 -19.80 -20.82 -43.78
CA ALA A 25 -21.02 -20.87 -42.97
C ALA A 25 -22.23 -21.48 -43.69
N GLY A 26 -22.21 -21.56 -45.03
CA GLY A 26 -23.24 -22.22 -45.83
C GLY A 26 -23.28 -23.75 -45.67
N ASP A 27 -22.19 -24.36 -45.20
CA ASP A 27 -22.12 -25.79 -44.92
C ASP A 27 -22.60 -26.13 -43.50
N PHE A 28 -23.08 -25.15 -42.72
CA PHE A 28 -23.62 -25.40 -41.39
C PHE A 28 -24.92 -26.25 -41.49
N PRO A 29 -24.98 -27.44 -40.87
CA PRO A 29 -26.16 -28.30 -40.95
C PRO A 29 -27.41 -27.59 -40.41
N SER A 30 -28.46 -27.53 -41.21
CA SER A 30 -29.69 -26.83 -40.84
C SER A 30 -30.39 -27.48 -39.64
N GLU A 31 -30.18 -28.78 -39.44
CA GLU A 31 -30.71 -29.60 -38.35
C GLU A 31 -30.12 -29.22 -36.99
N GLU A 32 -28.90 -28.66 -36.98
CA GLU A 32 -28.21 -28.16 -35.77
C GLU A 32 -28.58 -26.70 -35.46
N SER A 33 -29.44 -26.08 -36.27
CA SER A 33 -29.95 -24.73 -36.03
C SER A 33 -31.23 -24.77 -35.19
N PHE A 34 -31.48 -23.72 -34.40
CA PHE A 34 -32.73 -23.55 -33.68
C PHE A 34 -33.21 -22.10 -33.75
N TYR A 35 -34.53 -21.93 -33.68
CA TYR A 35 -35.14 -20.60 -33.65
C TYR A 35 -35.01 -19.99 -32.27
N THR A 36 -34.55 -18.74 -32.21
CA THR A 36 -34.51 -17.95 -30.99
C THR A 36 -34.79 -16.48 -31.30
N PHE A 37 -35.17 -15.72 -30.29
CA PHE A 37 -35.36 -14.27 -30.41
C PHE A 37 -34.00 -13.57 -30.50
N ILE A 38 -33.99 -12.40 -31.17
CA ILE A 38 -32.75 -11.69 -31.49
C ILE A 38 -31.95 -11.30 -30.24
N GLU A 39 -32.63 -10.92 -29.17
CA GLU A 39 -32.00 -10.53 -27.91
C GLU A 39 -31.21 -11.71 -27.29
N GLN A 40 -31.77 -12.91 -27.34
CA GLN A 40 -31.14 -14.15 -26.86
C GLN A 40 -30.06 -14.65 -27.83
N ALA A 41 -30.24 -14.50 -29.15
CA ALA A 41 -29.21 -14.83 -30.14
C ALA A 41 -27.94 -13.99 -29.91
N CYS A 42 -28.09 -12.69 -29.62
CA CYS A 42 -26.97 -11.81 -29.31
C CYS A 42 -26.18 -12.26 -28.08
N CYS A 43 -26.80 -12.94 -27.10
CA CYS A 43 -26.10 -13.51 -25.96
C CYS A 43 -25.25 -14.76 -26.30
N LEU A 44 -25.52 -15.42 -27.44
CA LEU A 44 -24.77 -16.58 -27.92
C LEU A 44 -23.65 -16.18 -28.89
N TRP A 45 -23.55 -14.89 -29.24
CA TRP A 45 -22.48 -14.39 -30.08
C TRP A 45 -21.14 -14.52 -29.35
N ASN A 46 -20.20 -15.24 -29.96
CA ASN A 46 -18.86 -15.35 -29.39
C ASN A 46 -18.14 -14.01 -29.55
N VAL A 47 -17.99 -13.29 -28.43
CA VAL A 47 -17.24 -12.03 -28.35
C VAL A 47 -15.79 -12.26 -27.90
N GLU A 48 -15.41 -13.51 -27.66
CA GLU A 48 -14.04 -13.87 -27.32
C GLU A 48 -13.17 -13.85 -28.57
N THR A 49 -12.03 -13.17 -28.47
CA THR A 49 -11.00 -13.16 -29.51
C THR A 49 -9.69 -13.65 -28.89
N ASN A 50 -8.74 -14.06 -29.72
CA ASN A 50 -7.39 -14.39 -29.23
C ASN A 50 -6.82 -13.23 -28.41
N TYR A 51 -6.17 -13.53 -27.29
CA TYR A 51 -5.46 -12.51 -26.52
C TYR A 51 -4.41 -11.82 -27.40
N ARG A 52 -4.34 -10.49 -27.30
CA ARG A 52 -3.40 -9.66 -28.06
C ARG A 52 -2.44 -9.00 -27.08
N ASP A 53 -1.20 -8.83 -27.53
CA ASP A 53 -0.23 -8.03 -26.80
C ASP A 53 -0.71 -6.58 -26.71
N SER A 54 -0.54 -5.99 -25.53
CA SER A 54 -0.71 -4.56 -25.33
C SER A 54 0.37 -3.80 -26.13
N PRO A 55 0.03 -2.69 -26.83
CA PRO A 55 1.04 -1.81 -27.42
C PRO A 55 1.82 -1.00 -26.37
N SER A 56 1.40 -1.01 -25.10
CA SER A 56 2.05 -0.25 -24.03
C SER A 56 3.48 -0.71 -23.79
N THR A 57 4.37 0.25 -23.56
CA THR A 57 5.76 -0.01 -23.16
C THR A 57 5.85 -0.57 -21.73
N PHE A 58 4.79 -0.39 -20.94
CA PHE A 58 4.65 -0.92 -19.59
C PHE A 58 3.68 -2.12 -19.57
N GLY A 59 3.95 -3.13 -18.75
CA GLY A 59 2.99 -4.21 -18.54
C GLY A 59 3.59 -5.46 -17.89
N ILE A 60 2.84 -6.55 -17.93
CA ILE A 60 3.23 -7.84 -17.39
C ILE A 60 3.08 -8.93 -18.43
N LYS A 61 4.02 -9.86 -18.48
CA LYS A 61 3.90 -11.07 -19.28
C LYS A 61 3.06 -12.07 -18.54
N LEU A 62 1.91 -12.44 -19.11
CA LEU A 62 1.04 -13.53 -18.70
C LEU A 62 1.05 -14.64 -19.75
N SER A 63 0.32 -15.72 -19.51
CA SER A 63 0.16 -16.81 -20.47
C SER A 63 -1.28 -16.89 -20.93
N ASP A 64 -1.46 -16.97 -22.25
CA ASP A 64 -2.72 -17.39 -22.86
C ASP A 64 -3.09 -18.77 -22.31
N ARG A 65 -4.36 -18.95 -21.91
CA ARG A 65 -4.85 -20.16 -21.25
C ARG A 65 -4.97 -21.36 -22.21
N ILE A 66 -5.27 -21.11 -23.48
CA ILE A 66 -5.61 -22.15 -24.46
C ILE A 66 -4.33 -22.66 -25.14
N THR A 67 -3.46 -21.74 -25.53
CA THR A 67 -2.28 -22.00 -26.35
C THR A 67 -0.98 -21.99 -25.53
N GLY A 68 -1.00 -21.47 -24.30
CA GLY A 68 0.21 -21.30 -23.49
C GLY A 68 1.15 -20.19 -23.99
N LYS A 69 0.74 -19.44 -25.01
CA LYS A 69 1.57 -18.39 -25.61
C LYS A 69 1.74 -17.23 -24.61
N PRO A 70 2.96 -16.70 -24.43
CA PRO A 70 3.14 -15.49 -23.64
C PRO A 70 2.38 -14.31 -24.26
N VAL A 71 1.71 -13.53 -23.41
CA VAL A 71 0.98 -12.31 -23.78
C VAL A 71 1.48 -11.17 -22.90
N HIS A 72 1.85 -10.05 -23.51
CA HIS A 72 2.14 -8.79 -22.83
C HIS A 72 0.83 -8.07 -22.50
N VAL A 73 0.55 -7.85 -21.23
CA VAL A 73 -0.70 -7.30 -20.74
C VAL A 73 -0.42 -6.04 -19.94
N ASP A 74 -1.02 -4.92 -20.34
CA ASP A 74 -1.02 -3.69 -19.54
C ASP A 74 -2.36 -3.52 -18.83
N ILE A 75 -2.33 -3.50 -17.50
CA ILE A 75 -3.49 -3.30 -16.64
C ILE A 75 -3.50 -1.91 -15.98
N SER A 76 -2.57 -1.04 -16.35
CA SER A 76 -2.30 0.24 -15.69
C SER A 76 -2.38 1.42 -16.66
N ASP A 77 -1.56 1.47 -17.70
CA ASP A 77 -1.34 2.70 -18.48
C ASP A 77 -2.30 2.79 -19.68
N LEU A 78 -2.31 1.78 -20.56
CA LEU A 78 -3.22 1.74 -21.72
C LEU A 78 -4.72 1.78 -21.33
N PRO A 79 -5.19 1.05 -20.30
CA PRO A 79 -6.58 1.19 -19.86
C PRO A 79 -6.91 2.59 -19.33
N MET A 80 -5.93 3.30 -18.77
CA MET A 80 -6.11 4.68 -18.30
C MET A 80 -6.15 5.66 -19.47
N GLU A 81 -5.28 5.49 -20.47
CA GLU A 81 -5.25 6.30 -21.71
C GLU A 81 -6.52 6.16 -22.54
N THR A 82 -7.07 4.94 -22.63
CA THR A 82 -8.31 4.65 -23.35
C THR A 82 -9.58 5.02 -22.57
N GLY A 83 -9.44 5.46 -21.32
CA GLY A 83 -10.56 5.82 -20.45
C GLY A 83 -11.35 4.63 -19.90
N LEU A 84 -10.84 3.39 -20.04
CA LEU A 84 -11.46 2.19 -19.47
C LEU A 84 -11.41 2.19 -17.93
N ILE A 85 -10.37 2.76 -17.34
CA ILE A 85 -10.21 2.89 -15.88
C ILE A 85 -9.98 4.33 -15.44
N GLY A 86 -10.53 4.69 -14.27
CA GLY A 86 -10.36 6.02 -13.66
C GLY A 86 -9.18 6.12 -12.68
N ASN A 87 -8.56 4.99 -12.30
CA ASN A 87 -7.38 4.93 -11.43
C ASN A 87 -6.59 3.63 -11.68
N ARG A 88 -5.32 3.61 -11.30
CA ARG A 88 -4.43 2.45 -11.46
C ARG A 88 -4.52 1.44 -10.30
N ASN A 89 -5.28 1.74 -9.25
CA ASN A 89 -5.41 0.87 -8.09
C ASN A 89 -5.93 -0.51 -8.52
N LYS A 90 -5.50 -1.55 -7.81
CA LYS A 90 -5.87 -2.95 -8.09
C LYS A 90 -6.36 -3.63 -6.83
N PHE A 91 -7.32 -4.52 -7.01
CA PHE A 91 -7.85 -5.38 -5.95
C PHE A 91 -7.78 -6.82 -6.43
N ILE A 92 -6.97 -7.64 -5.77
CA ILE A 92 -6.70 -9.02 -6.16
C ILE A 92 -7.43 -9.93 -5.17
N LEU A 93 -8.35 -10.75 -5.69
CA LEU A 93 -9.21 -11.63 -4.92
C LEU A 93 -8.95 -13.09 -5.28
N GLY A 94 -9.09 -13.97 -4.29
CA GLY A 94 -8.92 -15.40 -4.44
C GLY A 94 -8.95 -16.11 -3.09
N SER A 95 -9.41 -17.36 -3.06
CA SER A 95 -9.38 -18.20 -1.86
C SER A 95 -7.95 -18.55 -1.45
N SER A 96 -7.76 -19.09 -0.24
CA SER A 96 -6.45 -19.63 0.15
C SER A 96 -6.01 -20.72 -0.84
N GLY A 97 -4.74 -20.73 -1.21
CA GLY A 97 -4.19 -21.68 -2.20
C GLY A 97 -4.54 -21.39 -3.66
N SER A 98 -5.30 -20.34 -3.99
CA SER A 98 -5.68 -20.04 -5.39
C SER A 98 -4.56 -19.46 -6.28
N GLY A 99 -3.34 -19.35 -5.74
CA GLY A 99 -2.20 -18.77 -6.46
C GLY A 99 -2.10 -17.25 -6.44
N LYS A 100 -2.78 -16.55 -5.51
CA LYS A 100 -2.69 -15.09 -5.35
C LYS A 100 -1.24 -14.62 -5.19
N SER A 101 -0.54 -15.14 -4.17
CA SER A 101 0.84 -14.76 -3.85
C SER A 101 1.82 -15.12 -4.97
N PHE A 102 1.54 -16.17 -5.73
CA PHE A 102 2.32 -16.55 -6.92
C PHE A 102 2.16 -15.52 -8.04
N PHE A 103 0.93 -15.09 -8.32
CA PHE A 103 0.65 -14.05 -9.30
C PHE A 103 1.25 -12.70 -8.90
N THR A 104 1.03 -12.27 -7.65
CA THR A 104 1.51 -10.98 -7.15
C THR A 104 3.03 -10.90 -7.10
N ASN A 105 3.74 -11.96 -6.67
CA ASN A 105 5.20 -12.02 -6.75
C ASN A 105 5.71 -11.79 -8.18
N ARG A 106 5.12 -12.47 -9.16
CA ARG A 106 5.47 -12.30 -10.59
C ARG A 106 5.16 -10.90 -11.10
N MET A 107 4.02 -10.33 -10.69
CA MET A 107 3.62 -8.98 -11.06
C MET A 107 4.60 -7.95 -10.49
N MET A 108 4.89 -8.03 -9.19
CA MET A 108 5.82 -7.12 -8.50
C MET A 108 7.23 -7.20 -9.10
N ARG A 109 7.75 -8.41 -9.36
CA ARG A 109 9.05 -8.59 -10.02
C ARG A 109 9.11 -7.83 -11.35
N GLN A 110 8.10 -8.01 -12.21
CA GLN A 110 8.08 -7.36 -13.53
C GLN A 110 7.92 -5.85 -13.44
N TYR A 111 7.13 -5.34 -12.49
CA TYR A 111 7.02 -3.91 -12.23
C TYR A 111 8.37 -3.32 -11.81
N HIS A 112 9.10 -3.99 -10.92
CA HIS A 112 10.44 -3.57 -10.48
C HIS A 112 11.48 -3.66 -11.59
N GLU A 113 11.44 -4.70 -12.44
CA GLU A 113 12.27 -4.82 -13.65
C GLU A 113 12.06 -3.64 -14.63
N GLN A 114 10.88 -3.01 -14.60
CA GLN A 114 10.52 -1.83 -15.38
C GLN A 114 10.76 -0.50 -14.63
N GLY A 115 11.50 -0.53 -13.51
CA GLY A 115 11.92 0.67 -12.77
C GLY A 115 10.91 1.18 -11.74
N ALA A 116 9.85 0.43 -11.43
CA ALA A 116 8.94 0.81 -10.35
C ALA A 116 9.58 0.63 -8.98
N HIS A 117 9.33 1.58 -8.07
CA HIS A 117 9.69 1.44 -6.65
C HIS A 117 8.56 0.74 -5.89
N LEU A 118 8.89 -0.33 -5.17
CA LEU A 118 7.93 -1.19 -4.50
C LEU A 118 8.05 -1.08 -2.98
N VAL A 119 6.91 -0.95 -2.31
CA VAL A 119 6.75 -1.11 -0.86
C VAL A 119 5.70 -2.19 -0.64
N LEU A 120 6.14 -3.36 -0.16
CA LEU A 120 5.28 -4.52 0.06
C LEU A 120 5.04 -4.67 1.56
N VAL A 121 3.78 -4.82 1.95
CA VAL A 121 3.37 -5.20 3.30
C VAL A 121 2.92 -6.65 3.25
N ASP A 122 3.72 -7.51 3.85
CA ASP A 122 3.62 -8.97 3.77
C ASP A 122 3.12 -9.56 5.10
N VAL A 123 2.42 -10.68 4.99
CA VAL A 123 1.99 -11.51 6.11
C VAL A 123 2.31 -12.95 5.73
N GLY A 124 3.39 -13.50 6.30
CA GLY A 124 3.79 -14.90 6.08
C GLY A 124 4.89 -15.10 5.03
N ASP A 125 5.92 -14.25 5.04
CA ASP A 125 7.21 -14.42 4.34
C ASP A 125 7.14 -14.65 2.80
N SER A 126 6.01 -14.34 2.17
CA SER A 126 5.76 -14.64 0.75
C SER A 126 6.67 -13.88 -0.21
N TYR A 127 7.26 -12.75 0.20
CA TYR A 127 8.10 -11.91 -0.65
C TYR A 127 9.58 -11.91 -0.26
N LYS A 128 9.99 -12.66 0.78
CA LYS A 128 11.38 -12.68 1.24
C LYS A 128 12.36 -13.08 0.15
N GLY A 129 12.10 -14.21 -0.52
CA GLY A 129 12.96 -14.69 -1.60
C GLY A 129 13.04 -13.73 -2.80
N LEU A 130 11.95 -13.00 -3.10
CA LEU A 130 11.98 -11.98 -4.14
C LEU A 130 12.75 -10.73 -3.71
N CYS A 131 12.62 -10.31 -2.45
CA CYS A 131 13.37 -9.21 -1.88
C CYS A 131 14.89 -9.48 -1.95
N ASP A 132 15.32 -10.64 -1.48
CA ASP A 132 16.73 -11.06 -1.50
C ASP A 132 17.27 -11.11 -2.93
N LEU A 133 16.51 -11.66 -3.87
CA LEU A 133 16.88 -11.73 -5.29
C LEU A 133 17.08 -10.34 -5.92
N ARG A 134 16.33 -9.34 -5.46
CA ARG A 134 16.39 -7.96 -5.97
C ARG A 134 17.32 -7.06 -5.16
N GLY A 135 18.01 -7.61 -4.15
CA GLY A 135 18.85 -6.82 -3.25
C GLY A 135 18.07 -5.75 -2.50
N GLY A 136 16.79 -6.03 -2.21
CA GLY A 136 15.91 -5.10 -1.50
C GLY A 136 16.15 -5.09 0.01
N VAL A 137 15.39 -4.24 0.70
CA VAL A 137 15.40 -4.16 2.15
C VAL A 137 14.22 -4.94 2.72
N TYR A 138 14.53 -5.95 3.53
CA TYR A 138 13.54 -6.79 4.20
C TYR A 138 13.47 -6.44 5.69
N PHE A 139 12.35 -5.88 6.11
CA PHE A 139 12.03 -5.60 7.51
C PHE A 139 11.20 -6.74 8.08
N THR A 140 11.67 -7.33 9.17
CA THR A 140 10.91 -8.26 10.00
C THR A 140 11.17 -7.93 11.46
N TYR A 141 10.18 -8.17 12.30
CA TYR A 141 10.36 -8.03 13.74
C TYR A 141 10.98 -9.31 14.31
N SER A 142 12.13 -9.15 14.97
CA SER A 142 12.72 -10.16 15.84
C SER A 142 13.21 -9.49 17.12
N GLU A 143 13.23 -10.21 18.24
CA GLU A 143 13.74 -9.68 19.52
C GLU A 143 15.21 -9.24 19.42
N GLN A 144 16.01 -9.88 18.56
CA GLN A 144 17.43 -9.55 18.38
C GLN A 144 17.66 -8.39 17.41
N LYS A 145 16.73 -8.17 16.48
CA LYS A 145 16.80 -7.10 15.49
C LYS A 145 15.40 -6.48 15.37
N PRO A 146 15.04 -5.57 16.29
CA PRO A 146 13.76 -4.90 16.21
C PRO A 146 13.72 -3.92 15.03
N ILE A 147 12.51 -3.63 14.56
CA ILE A 147 12.30 -2.60 13.54
C ILE A 147 12.50 -1.24 14.21
N SER A 148 13.49 -0.46 13.75
CA SER A 148 13.79 0.89 14.23
C SER A 148 13.74 1.90 13.09
N PHE A 149 13.25 3.11 13.37
CA PHE A 149 13.12 4.19 12.41
C PHE A 149 13.15 5.54 13.14
N ASN A 150 13.42 6.61 12.42
CA ASN A 150 13.39 7.96 12.99
C ASN A 150 12.40 8.84 12.20
N PRO A 151 11.15 8.98 12.67
CA PRO A 151 10.14 9.74 11.95
C PRO A 151 10.36 11.26 12.03
N PHE A 152 11.15 11.73 13.01
CA PHE A 152 11.48 13.15 13.21
C PHE A 152 12.63 13.61 12.31
N PHE A 153 13.38 12.68 11.72
CA PHE A 153 14.42 13.03 10.77
C PHE A 153 13.80 13.47 9.44
N VAL A 154 14.18 14.66 8.98
CA VAL A 154 13.77 15.21 7.69
C VAL A 154 14.96 15.89 7.05
N VAL A 155 15.20 15.62 5.76
CA VAL A 155 16.19 16.36 4.98
C VAL A 155 15.60 17.74 4.66
N GLY A 156 16.12 18.79 5.30
CA GLY A 156 15.64 20.16 5.13
C GLY A 156 14.54 20.55 6.11
N LYS A 157 13.47 21.21 5.62
CA LYS A 157 12.34 21.67 6.46
C LYS A 157 11.15 20.71 6.32
N PRO A 158 10.46 20.36 7.43
CA PRO A 158 9.25 19.56 7.35
C PRO A 158 8.13 20.36 6.68
N ASP A 159 7.54 19.76 5.65
CA ASP A 159 6.34 20.27 5.00
C ASP A 159 5.08 20.03 5.85
N VAL A 160 3.92 20.47 5.34
CA VAL A 160 2.64 20.37 6.05
C VAL A 160 2.23 18.92 6.28
N GLU A 161 2.44 18.02 5.31
CA GLU A 161 2.05 16.62 5.45
C GLU A 161 2.97 15.85 6.38
N LYS A 162 4.26 16.17 6.43
CA LYS A 162 5.19 15.58 7.40
C LYS A 162 4.84 15.97 8.84
N ARG A 163 4.40 17.21 9.05
CA ARG A 163 3.87 17.63 10.36
C ARG A 163 2.57 16.92 10.68
N GLU A 164 1.72 16.70 9.68
CA GLU A 164 0.50 15.92 9.84
C GLU A 164 0.79 14.47 10.20
N SER A 165 1.71 13.80 9.49
CA SER A 165 2.09 12.41 9.78
C SER A 165 2.68 12.26 11.19
N LEU A 166 3.50 13.22 11.63
CA LEU A 166 4.01 13.26 13.00
C LEU A 166 2.91 13.48 14.04
N LYS A 167 1.93 14.34 13.78
CA LYS A 167 0.76 14.47 14.67
C LYS A 167 -0.03 13.18 14.75
N THR A 168 -0.34 12.56 13.61
CA THR A 168 -1.06 11.29 13.57
C THR A 168 -0.31 10.22 14.36
N LEU A 169 1.02 10.13 14.18
CA LEU A 169 1.86 9.22 14.96
C LEU A 169 1.75 9.47 16.46
N LEU A 170 1.93 10.71 16.90
CA LEU A 170 1.86 11.06 18.33
C LEU A 170 0.48 10.80 18.94
N VAL A 171 -0.59 11.07 18.18
CA VAL A 171 -1.97 10.78 18.58
C VAL A 171 -2.18 9.27 18.73
N THR A 172 -1.73 8.48 17.76
CA THR A 172 -1.84 7.01 17.80
C THR A 172 -1.05 6.39 18.95
N LEU A 173 0.05 7.01 19.35
CA LEU A 173 0.84 6.59 20.51
C LEU A 173 0.20 6.98 21.85
N TRP A 174 -0.50 8.11 21.88
CA TRP A 174 -1.06 8.68 23.11
C TRP A 174 -2.45 8.15 23.45
N LYS A 175 -3.35 8.14 22.45
CA LYS A 175 -4.76 7.82 22.64
C LYS A 175 -5.02 6.36 22.31
N ARG A 176 -5.97 5.78 23.05
CA ARG A 176 -6.55 4.47 22.73
C ARG A 176 -7.51 4.60 21.54
N GLU A 177 -7.86 3.48 20.91
CA GLU A 177 -8.77 3.47 19.74
C GLU A 177 -10.15 4.10 20.04
N ASP A 178 -10.59 4.07 21.29
CA ASP A 178 -11.87 4.62 21.75
C ASP A 178 -11.79 6.10 22.21
N GLU A 179 -10.60 6.65 22.35
CA GLU A 179 -10.40 8.03 22.81
C GLU A 179 -10.23 9.00 21.64
N ARG A 180 -11.17 9.94 21.51
CA ARG A 180 -11.06 11.02 20.52
C ARG A 180 -10.15 12.13 21.02
N VAL A 181 -9.27 12.59 20.14
CA VAL A 181 -8.47 13.80 20.37
C VAL A 181 -9.33 15.04 20.26
N SER A 182 -9.25 15.93 21.25
CA SER A 182 -9.93 17.22 21.21
C SER A 182 -9.26 18.18 20.23
N GLN A 183 -9.99 19.18 19.74
CA GLN A 183 -9.39 20.19 18.87
C GLN A 183 -8.25 20.95 19.57
N ALA A 184 -8.35 21.18 20.88
CA ALA A 184 -7.32 21.86 21.66
C ALA A 184 -6.05 21.03 21.80
N GLU A 185 -6.19 19.72 22.04
CA GLU A 185 -5.07 18.78 22.07
C GLU A 185 -4.36 18.75 20.71
N TYR A 186 -5.14 18.69 19.63
CA TYR A 186 -4.61 18.65 18.27
C TYR A 186 -3.86 19.94 17.89
N VAL A 187 -4.37 21.11 18.29
CA VAL A 187 -3.68 22.41 18.13
C VAL A 187 -2.39 22.43 18.95
N SER A 188 -2.42 21.95 20.19
CA SER A 188 -1.24 21.90 21.07
C SER A 188 -0.12 21.04 20.48
N LEU A 189 -0.46 19.86 19.94
CA LEU A 189 0.49 19.00 19.22
C LEU A 189 1.07 19.69 17.97
N SER A 190 0.24 20.40 17.21
CA SER A 190 0.67 21.15 16.03
C SER A 190 1.67 22.27 16.40
N THR A 191 1.41 22.97 17.50
CA THR A 191 2.30 24.01 18.03
C THR A 191 3.61 23.40 18.53
N ALA A 192 3.55 22.30 19.29
CA ALA A 192 4.71 21.59 19.79
C ALA A 192 5.67 21.17 18.67
N ILE A 193 5.14 20.52 17.62
CA ILE A 193 5.94 20.09 16.46
C ILE A 193 6.54 21.31 15.75
N THR A 194 5.75 22.36 15.53
CA THR A 194 6.23 23.56 14.81
C THR A 194 7.38 24.24 15.56
N GLN A 195 7.22 24.46 16.87
CA GLN A 195 8.25 25.09 17.69
C GLN A 195 9.48 24.19 17.85
N TYR A 196 9.31 22.88 17.94
CA TYR A 196 10.42 21.93 17.98
C TYR A 196 11.32 22.04 16.73
N TYR A 197 10.74 22.11 15.54
CA TYR A 197 11.53 22.30 14.32
C TYR A 197 12.13 23.72 14.20
N GLN A 198 11.54 24.73 14.84
CA GLN A 198 12.16 26.06 14.96
C GLN A 198 13.40 26.00 15.88
N LEU A 199 13.33 25.28 17.00
CA LEU A 199 14.46 25.05 17.89
C LEU A 199 15.60 24.32 17.19
N LEU A 200 15.28 23.25 16.44
CA LEU A 200 16.25 22.51 15.63
C LEU A 200 16.96 23.41 14.62
N ALA A 201 16.22 24.31 13.96
CA ALA A 201 16.80 25.26 13.01
C ALA A 201 17.73 26.30 13.68
N GLN A 202 17.52 26.59 14.96
CA GLN A 202 18.33 27.52 15.75
C GLN A 202 19.50 26.86 16.50
N THR A 203 19.52 25.52 16.56
CA THR A 203 20.51 24.75 17.34
C THR A 203 21.28 23.78 16.43
N PRO A 204 22.28 24.27 15.67
CA PRO A 204 23.11 23.42 14.83
C PRO A 204 23.81 22.35 15.68
N GLY A 205 23.60 21.08 15.36
CA GLY A 205 24.17 19.93 16.09
C GLY A 205 23.15 19.12 16.90
N LEU A 206 21.95 19.64 17.13
CA LEU A 206 20.86 18.85 17.72
C LEU A 206 20.25 17.93 16.64
N ARG A 207 20.48 16.62 16.75
CA ARG A 207 19.91 15.64 15.82
C ARG A 207 18.39 15.51 16.08
N PRO A 208 17.54 15.64 15.06
CA PRO A 208 16.12 15.40 15.23
C PRO A 208 15.85 13.93 15.51
N SER A 209 15.19 13.64 16.63
CA SER A 209 14.75 12.30 17.04
C SER A 209 13.52 12.40 17.95
N PHE A 210 12.91 11.26 18.30
CA PHE A 210 11.87 11.26 19.32
C PHE A 210 12.42 11.66 20.70
N ASN A 211 13.65 11.24 21.04
CA ASN A 211 14.29 11.59 22.31
C ASN A 211 14.42 13.10 22.49
N THR A 212 14.97 13.80 21.50
CA THR A 212 15.13 15.27 21.55
C THR A 212 13.79 15.99 21.51
N PHE A 213 12.78 15.42 20.86
CA PHE A 213 11.41 15.94 20.92
C PHE A 213 10.79 15.76 22.32
N TYR A 214 10.99 14.61 22.95
CA TYR A 214 10.51 14.33 24.30
C TYR A 214 11.17 15.25 25.34
N GLU A 215 12.48 15.47 25.24
CA GLU A 215 13.23 16.42 26.07
C GLU A 215 12.71 17.85 25.90
N TYR A 216 12.42 18.25 24.66
CA TYR A 216 11.80 19.55 24.35
C TYR A 216 10.41 19.70 24.99
N LEU A 217 9.58 18.65 24.94
CA LEU A 217 8.26 18.63 25.58
C LEU A 217 8.38 18.76 27.11
N TYR A 218 9.34 18.05 27.71
CA TYR A 218 9.52 18.03 29.16
C TYR A 218 9.98 19.38 29.72
N GLY A 219 10.83 20.10 29.00
CA GLY A 219 11.38 21.39 29.41
C GLY A 219 10.71 22.59 28.73
N PRO A 220 11.27 23.11 27.61
CA PRO A 220 10.83 24.35 26.98
C PRO A 220 9.33 24.45 26.71
N PHE A 221 8.72 23.40 26.14
CA PHE A 221 7.30 23.45 25.78
C PHE A 221 6.38 23.46 27.00
N LYS A 222 6.75 22.76 28.08
CA LYS A 222 6.00 22.76 29.33
C LYS A 222 5.97 24.15 29.97
N GLU A 223 7.06 24.91 29.90
CA GLU A 223 7.08 26.30 30.35
C GLU A 223 6.26 27.21 29.43
N TYR A 224 6.32 27.00 28.10
CA TYR A 224 5.48 27.71 27.14
C TYR A 224 3.97 27.54 27.41
N LEU A 225 3.52 26.32 27.72
CA LEU A 225 2.11 26.07 28.07
C LEU A 225 1.66 26.84 29.32
N LYS A 226 2.56 27.02 30.31
CA LYS A 226 2.27 27.84 31.49
C LYS A 226 2.17 29.32 31.14
N THR A 227 3.02 29.82 30.24
CA THR A 227 2.99 31.24 29.83
C THR A 227 1.75 31.58 29.01
N GLU A 228 1.23 30.63 28.23
CA GLU A 228 0.01 30.80 27.43
C GLU A 228 -1.28 30.44 28.18
N ASP A 229 -1.18 30.15 29.49
CA ASP A 229 -2.30 29.74 30.36
C ASP A 229 -3.14 28.59 29.77
N VAL A 230 -2.49 27.63 29.10
CA VAL A 230 -3.17 26.47 28.54
C VAL A 230 -3.64 25.58 29.68
N ARG A 231 -4.96 25.40 29.77
CA ARG A 231 -5.57 24.63 30.86
C ARG A 231 -5.23 23.14 30.68
N MET A 232 -5.05 22.44 31.80
CA MET A 232 -4.78 21.00 31.81
C MET A 232 -5.87 20.18 31.09
N GLN A 233 -7.13 20.67 31.11
CA GLN A 233 -8.25 20.05 30.39
C GLN A 233 -8.13 20.17 28.85
N ASP A 234 -7.42 21.19 28.38
CA ASP A 234 -7.22 21.44 26.95
C ASP A 234 -6.03 20.63 26.40
N PHE A 235 -4.98 20.44 27.21
CA PHE A 235 -3.85 19.55 26.90
C PHE A 235 -3.13 19.06 28.16
N ASP A 236 -3.34 17.80 28.52
CA ASP A 236 -2.63 17.16 29.65
C ASP A 236 -1.24 16.69 29.22
N ILE A 237 -0.27 17.62 29.25
CA ILE A 237 1.13 17.32 28.92
C ILE A 237 1.75 16.28 29.86
N GLN A 238 1.27 16.16 31.11
CA GLN A 238 1.83 15.19 32.06
C GLN A 238 1.42 13.78 31.69
N ASN A 239 0.14 13.58 31.39
CA ASN A 239 -0.36 12.32 30.86
C ASN A 239 0.30 11.99 29.52
N PHE A 240 0.41 12.97 28.62
CA PHE A 240 1.07 12.78 27.32
C PHE A 240 2.51 12.27 27.46
N LEU A 241 3.33 12.94 28.28
CA LEU A 241 4.70 12.51 28.55
C LEU A 241 4.75 11.13 29.22
N TYR A 242 3.84 10.85 30.16
CA TYR A 242 3.78 9.55 30.82
C TYR A 242 3.50 8.40 29.84
N VAL A 243 2.52 8.56 28.94
CA VAL A 243 2.17 7.55 27.93
C VAL A 243 3.29 7.36 26.90
N LEU A 244 4.00 8.44 26.57
CA LEU A 244 5.10 8.44 25.61
C LEU A 244 6.44 7.95 26.20
N LYS A 245 6.55 7.85 27.53
CA LYS A 245 7.77 7.43 28.23
C LYS A 245 8.36 6.10 27.75
N PRO A 246 7.58 5.05 27.40
CA PRO A 246 8.13 3.80 26.89
C PRO A 246 8.95 3.92 25.60
N PHE A 247 8.74 4.98 24.79
CA PHE A 247 9.50 5.22 23.55
C PHE A 247 10.69 6.17 23.75
N TYR A 248 10.82 6.75 24.94
CA TYR A 248 11.94 7.61 25.30
C TYR A 248 13.11 6.76 25.78
N ARG A 249 14.34 7.27 25.66
CA ARG A 249 15.60 6.61 26.05
C ARG A 249 15.46 5.85 27.39
N GLY A 250 15.72 4.54 27.36
CA GLY A 250 15.61 3.65 28.51
C GLY A 250 14.21 3.09 28.77
N GLY A 251 13.25 3.36 27.88
CA GLY A 251 11.94 2.71 27.84
C GLY A 251 11.95 1.41 27.04
N GLU A 252 10.86 0.64 27.14
CA GLU A 252 10.70 -0.67 26.49
C GLU A 252 10.80 -0.63 24.96
N TYR A 253 10.39 0.47 24.33
CA TYR A 253 10.34 0.67 22.88
C TYR A 253 11.24 1.83 22.43
N ASP A 254 12.32 2.13 23.16
CA ASP A 254 13.17 3.29 22.86
C ASP A 254 13.85 3.20 21.49
N TYR A 255 14.13 1.99 21.01
CA TYR A 255 14.66 1.68 19.69
C TYR A 255 13.72 2.08 18.55
N LEU A 256 12.41 2.11 18.82
CA LEU A 256 11.38 2.12 17.78
C LEU A 256 11.42 3.44 16.98
N LEU A 257 11.45 4.58 17.67
CA LEU A 257 11.34 5.93 17.09
C LEU A 257 12.67 6.70 17.04
N ASN A 258 13.78 6.06 17.40
CA ASN A 258 15.08 6.70 17.58
C ASN A 258 16.21 6.03 16.77
N SER A 259 15.89 5.44 15.60
CA SER A 259 16.94 4.83 14.76
C SER A 259 18.08 5.81 14.49
N GLU A 260 19.30 5.36 14.76
CA GLU A 260 20.51 6.08 14.38
C GLU A 260 20.95 5.77 12.95
N GLU A 261 20.47 4.66 12.39
CA GLU A 261 20.69 4.31 11.00
C GLU A 261 19.81 5.21 10.12
N ASP A 262 20.45 6.09 9.36
CA ASP A 262 19.83 6.88 8.30
C ASP A 262 19.64 5.99 7.06
N LEU A 263 18.90 4.88 7.22
CA LEU A 263 18.44 4.08 6.08
C LEU A 263 17.55 4.99 5.24
N ASN A 264 18.07 5.44 4.10
CA ASN A 264 17.31 6.26 3.16
C ASN A 264 16.31 5.38 2.41
N LEU A 265 15.28 4.93 3.14
CA LEU A 265 14.18 4.12 2.63
C LEU A 265 13.54 4.78 1.42
N VAL A 266 13.62 6.10 1.25
CA VAL A 266 13.06 6.78 0.09
C VAL A 266 13.74 6.33 -1.20
N GLN A 267 15.06 6.11 -1.20
CA GLN A 267 15.81 5.72 -2.40
C GLN A 267 15.73 4.21 -2.71
N GLU A 268 15.48 3.38 -1.70
CA GLU A 268 15.38 1.93 -1.89
C GLU A 268 14.26 1.55 -2.85
N SER A 269 14.58 0.83 -3.92
CA SER A 269 13.60 0.52 -4.97
C SER A 269 12.72 -0.70 -4.64
N PHE A 270 13.11 -1.53 -3.66
CA PHE A 270 12.38 -2.72 -3.27
C PHE A 270 12.41 -2.87 -1.75
N ILE A 271 11.28 -2.64 -1.08
CA ILE A 271 11.14 -2.73 0.37
C ILE A 271 10.03 -3.72 0.70
N VAL A 272 10.28 -4.61 1.65
CA VAL A 272 9.27 -5.51 2.21
C VAL A 272 9.19 -5.31 3.71
N PHE A 273 7.98 -5.13 4.22
CA PHE A 273 7.65 -5.11 5.64
C PHE A 273 6.85 -6.36 5.98
N GLU A 274 7.49 -7.31 6.66
CA GLU A 274 6.85 -8.49 7.24
C GLU A 274 6.22 -8.08 8.58
N LEU A 275 4.90 -8.27 8.70
CA LEU A 275 4.14 -7.89 9.89
C LEU A 275 3.49 -9.06 10.64
N ASP A 276 3.65 -10.32 10.23
CA ASP A 276 2.95 -11.46 10.84
C ASP A 276 3.29 -11.60 12.33
N ASN A 277 4.55 -11.36 12.72
CA ASN A 277 4.99 -11.43 14.12
C ASN A 277 4.38 -10.33 15.01
N ILE A 278 3.99 -9.20 14.43
CA ILE A 278 3.49 -8.04 15.19
C ILE A 278 2.02 -7.73 14.92
N LYS A 279 1.34 -8.47 14.04
CA LYS A 279 -0.04 -8.19 13.60
C LYS A 279 -1.04 -7.98 14.75
N ASP A 280 -0.85 -8.72 15.84
CA ASP A 280 -1.72 -8.68 17.03
C ASP A 280 -1.16 -7.77 18.13
N HIS A 281 0.04 -7.19 17.94
CA HIS A 281 0.67 -6.32 18.92
C HIS A 281 -0.01 -4.94 18.93
N PRO A 282 -0.59 -4.50 20.07
CA PRO A 282 -1.41 -3.28 20.13
C PRO A 282 -0.61 -2.00 19.87
N ILE A 283 0.66 -2.00 20.24
CA ILE A 283 1.56 -0.84 20.07
C ILE A 283 2.39 -0.92 18.77
N LEU A 284 3.16 -1.98 18.56
CA LEU A 284 4.06 -2.09 17.41
C LEU A 284 3.32 -2.04 16.08
N PHE A 285 2.16 -2.70 15.93
CA PHE A 285 1.48 -2.75 14.63
C PHE A 285 1.03 -1.37 14.12
N PRO A 286 0.28 -0.55 14.89
CA PRO A 286 -0.08 0.80 14.45
C PRO A 286 1.13 1.66 14.14
N VAL A 287 2.16 1.59 14.98
CA VAL A 287 3.37 2.41 14.77
C VAL A 287 4.10 1.96 13.51
N VAL A 288 4.34 0.66 13.34
CA VAL A 288 5.03 0.14 12.14
C VAL A 288 4.27 0.51 10.87
N THR A 289 2.95 0.37 10.92
CA THR A 289 2.07 0.82 9.85
C THR A 289 2.30 2.30 9.52
N LEU A 290 2.30 3.20 10.50
CA LEU A 290 2.52 4.64 10.28
C LEU A 290 3.83 4.98 9.56
N ILE A 291 4.89 4.19 9.76
CA ILE A 291 6.16 4.39 9.06
C ILE A 291 6.08 3.93 7.62
N ILE A 292 5.47 2.77 7.37
CA ILE A 292 5.27 2.25 6.02
C ILE A 292 4.53 3.32 5.21
N MET A 293 3.52 3.90 5.86
CA MET A 293 2.71 4.98 5.34
C MET A 293 3.52 6.26 5.05
N ASP A 294 4.32 6.73 6.00
CA ASP A 294 5.19 7.92 5.86
C ASP A 294 6.29 7.71 4.80
N THR A 295 6.86 6.50 4.75
CA THR A 295 7.87 6.08 3.77
C THR A 295 7.30 6.12 2.36
N PHE A 296 6.12 5.54 2.15
CA PHE A 296 5.48 5.51 0.83
C PHE A 296 5.06 6.90 0.36
N ILE A 297 4.50 7.74 1.25
CA ILE A 297 4.18 9.14 0.94
C ILE A 297 5.45 9.92 0.57
N SER A 298 6.53 9.74 1.34
CA SER A 298 7.83 10.39 1.07
C SER A 298 8.38 9.99 -0.30
N LYS A 299 8.26 8.72 -0.70
CA LYS A 299 8.61 8.25 -2.06
C LYS A 299 7.78 8.93 -3.14
N MET A 300 6.45 8.99 -2.99
CA MET A 300 5.57 9.65 -3.97
C MET A 300 5.94 11.11 -4.21
N ARG A 301 6.33 11.81 -3.14
CA ARG A 301 6.68 13.24 -3.18
C ARG A 301 8.05 13.49 -3.82
N THR A 302 9.06 12.74 -3.38
CA THR A 302 10.46 12.99 -3.72
C THR A 302 10.83 12.42 -5.10
N LEU A 303 10.33 11.24 -5.45
CA LEU A 303 10.71 10.54 -6.68
C LEU A 303 9.79 10.91 -7.85
N LYS A 304 10.07 12.02 -8.55
CA LYS A 304 9.27 12.41 -9.73
C LYS A 304 9.57 11.52 -10.93
N GLY A 305 8.53 11.16 -11.69
CA GLY A 305 8.65 10.35 -12.93
C GLY A 305 8.94 8.87 -12.73
N ILE A 306 9.04 8.40 -11.48
CA ILE A 306 9.24 6.98 -11.15
C ILE A 306 7.89 6.39 -10.74
N LYS A 307 7.52 5.21 -11.25
CA LYS A 307 6.29 4.53 -10.84
C LYS A 307 6.44 3.98 -9.41
N LYS A 308 5.41 4.09 -8.55
CA LYS A 308 5.47 3.52 -7.19
C LYS A 308 4.30 2.59 -6.94
N VAL A 309 4.56 1.47 -6.29
CA VAL A 309 3.52 0.52 -5.90
C VAL A 309 3.60 0.28 -4.40
N ILE A 310 2.46 0.39 -3.73
CA ILE A 310 2.25 -0.17 -2.41
C ILE A 310 1.38 -1.40 -2.55
N LEU A 311 1.86 -2.55 -2.07
CA LEU A 311 1.08 -3.78 -1.98
C LEU A 311 0.77 -4.05 -0.52
N ILE A 312 -0.50 -4.27 -0.20
CA ILE A 312 -0.93 -4.62 1.15
C ILE A 312 -1.58 -6.01 1.07
N GLU A 313 -0.85 -7.04 1.54
CA GLU A 313 -1.43 -8.36 1.74
C GLU A 313 -2.37 -8.37 2.95
N GLU A 314 -3.38 -9.24 2.91
CA GLU A 314 -4.40 -9.35 3.97
C GLU A 314 -5.00 -8.02 4.44
N ALA A 315 -5.28 -7.10 3.49
CA ALA A 315 -5.76 -5.75 3.75
C ALA A 315 -7.02 -5.67 4.65
N TRP A 316 -7.77 -6.76 4.84
CA TRP A 316 -8.92 -6.81 5.75
C TRP A 316 -8.52 -6.58 7.22
N LYS A 317 -7.36 -7.06 7.68
CA LYS A 317 -6.85 -6.79 9.04
C LYS A 317 -6.48 -5.32 9.23
N ALA A 318 -5.91 -4.73 8.18
CA ALA A 318 -5.55 -3.32 8.12
C ALA A 318 -6.79 -2.40 8.09
N ILE A 319 -7.81 -2.76 7.30
CA ILE A 319 -9.07 -2.01 7.20
C ILE A 319 -9.88 -2.08 8.51
N ALA A 320 -9.69 -3.11 9.34
CA ALA A 320 -10.39 -3.25 10.60
C ALA A 320 -10.03 -2.16 11.64
N LYS A 321 -8.88 -1.47 11.49
CA LYS A 321 -8.47 -0.38 12.38
C LYS A 321 -8.82 0.98 11.76
N GLU A 322 -9.63 1.78 12.47
CA GLU A 322 -10.22 3.04 11.96
C GLU A 322 -9.18 4.03 11.40
N GLY A 323 -8.05 4.22 12.11
CA GLY A 323 -6.98 5.10 11.66
C GLY A 323 -6.28 4.65 10.37
N MET A 324 -6.10 3.34 10.19
CA MET A 324 -5.48 2.78 8.99
C MET A 324 -6.44 2.78 7.79
N ALA A 325 -7.75 2.63 8.04
CA ALA A 325 -8.77 2.68 7.00
C ALA A 325 -8.87 4.06 6.34
N GLU A 326 -8.91 5.16 7.11
CA GLU A 326 -8.91 6.52 6.55
C GLU A 326 -7.62 6.82 5.76
N TYR A 327 -6.49 6.27 6.20
CA TYR A 327 -5.25 6.37 5.44
C TYR A 327 -5.29 5.61 4.11
N ILE A 328 -5.73 4.35 4.10
CA ILE A 328 -5.86 3.57 2.86
C ILE A 328 -6.72 4.35 1.88
N LYS A 329 -7.84 4.89 2.35
CA LYS A 329 -8.73 5.76 1.56
C LYS A 329 -8.01 7.03 1.04
N TYR A 330 -7.15 7.66 1.83
CA TYR A 330 -6.31 8.77 1.35
C TYR A 330 -5.36 8.32 0.23
N LEU A 331 -4.65 7.20 0.40
CA LEU A 331 -3.76 6.67 -0.63
C LEU A 331 -4.52 6.38 -1.92
N PHE A 332 -5.63 5.65 -1.86
CA PHE A 332 -6.44 5.31 -3.02
C PHE A 332 -6.85 6.54 -3.85
N LYS A 333 -7.08 7.69 -3.19
CA LYS A 333 -7.43 8.96 -3.85
C LYS A 333 -6.23 9.75 -4.35
N THR A 334 -5.11 9.72 -3.63
CA THR A 334 -3.97 10.62 -3.86
C THR A 334 -2.92 10.01 -4.78
N VAL A 335 -2.68 8.70 -4.69
CA VAL A 335 -1.63 7.98 -5.42
C VAL A 335 -1.72 8.17 -6.93
N ARG A 336 -2.95 8.27 -7.48
CA ARG A 336 -3.21 8.55 -8.90
C ARG A 336 -2.44 9.77 -9.44
N LYS A 337 -2.20 10.80 -8.61
CA LYS A 337 -1.52 12.04 -9.02
C LYS A 337 0.01 11.91 -9.11
N PHE A 338 0.58 10.81 -8.62
CA PHE A 338 2.03 10.63 -8.43
C PHE A 338 2.60 9.43 -9.22
N ASP A 339 1.90 9.00 -10.26
CA ASP A 339 2.21 7.80 -11.06
C ASP A 339 2.36 6.56 -10.17
N GLY A 340 1.39 6.34 -9.27
CA GLY A 340 1.24 5.07 -8.56
C GLY A 340 -0.06 4.36 -8.87
#